data_AF-A0A0N4WH93-F1
#
_entry.id   AF-A0A0N4WH93-F1
#
_cell.length_a   1.000
_cell.length_b   1.000
_cell.length_c   1.000
_cell.angle_alpha   90.00
_cell.angle_beta   90.00
_cell.angle_gamma   90.00
#
_symmetry.space_group_name_H-M   'P 1'
#
loop_
_entity.id
_entity.type
_entity.pdbx_description
1 polymer ?
#
loop_
_entity_poly.entity_id
_entity_poly.type
_entity_poly.pdbx_seq_one_letter_code
_entity_poly.pdbx_strand_id
1 'polypeptide(L)'
;LLSSLLSAYPAKSASCWLCSFSDLPHLSSIAVPTVNCSSASVVKQAMSQIVNTIQNFCNSNSSNPPITWIGVIGGDRLVGQILRAYVECLHHKSSSHWLHYLRFAIIPAPHSLVAKLLEGHDAVLDQLCRDMWERWTELSPVEKLANTEKMNAWLTAGGGACLNLPIGEALLQLADACRVFVPFLAEVRVGQSSEDEDSPYTFSSPRGKIILINLALSGSPPNSPQVRTDAHEIDPSNVSLVNVNSMPSQNVTPNSKKDLSKGSMKATFRTLVITRSCNQHLLSLNFVKEKRKEKMLQKLGMKKGQVSRSENENPPVQVTAVSRLLCSGASKHTDLTVSVDGSTYQRVRYFQCSSQWQTHIKSFPVSLISQGVGPIGL
;
A
#
# COMPACT_ATOMS: atom_id res chain seq x y z
N LEU A 1 -14.02 -21.51 -14.94
CA LEU A 1 -14.40 -20.23 -15.58
C LEU A 1 -13.21 -19.52 -16.21
N LEU A 2 -12.17 -19.13 -15.45
CA LEU A 2 -11.00 -18.42 -16.00
C LEU A 2 -10.35 -19.13 -17.21
N SER A 3 -10.08 -20.44 -17.13
CA SER A 3 -9.50 -21.19 -18.26
C SER A 3 -10.39 -21.18 -19.51
N SER A 4 -11.71 -21.14 -19.34
CA SER A 4 -12.66 -21.04 -20.46
C SER A 4 -12.74 -19.63 -21.05
N LEU A 5 -12.46 -18.59 -20.27
CA LEU A 5 -12.35 -17.22 -20.79
C LEU A 5 -11.03 -17.06 -21.56
N LEU A 6 -9.94 -17.58 -20.99
CA LEU A 6 -8.62 -17.51 -21.57
C LEU A 6 -8.45 -18.37 -22.82
N SER A 7 -9.29 -19.38 -23.06
CA SER A 7 -9.26 -20.14 -24.32
C SER A 7 -9.66 -19.32 -25.54
N ALA A 8 -10.33 -18.16 -25.34
CA ALA A 8 -10.65 -17.22 -26.41
C ALA A 8 -9.51 -16.23 -26.70
N TYR A 9 -8.41 -16.26 -25.94
CA TYR A 9 -7.27 -15.34 -26.14
C TYR A 9 -6.65 -15.52 -27.54
N PRO A 10 -6.34 -14.43 -28.29
CA PRO A 10 -6.21 -13.04 -27.86
C PRO A 10 -7.48 -12.17 -28.03
N ALA A 11 -8.65 -12.77 -28.22
CA ALA A 11 -9.89 -12.00 -28.35
C ALA A 11 -10.16 -11.15 -27.11
N LYS A 12 -10.78 -9.98 -27.32
CA LYS A 12 -11.17 -9.03 -26.25
C LYS A 12 -12.11 -9.64 -25.20
N SER A 13 -12.80 -10.74 -25.53
CA SER A 13 -13.66 -11.50 -24.62
C SER A 13 -12.90 -12.30 -23.55
N ALA A 14 -11.56 -12.36 -23.61
CA ALA A 14 -10.73 -13.07 -22.64
C ALA A 14 -10.50 -12.31 -21.31
N SER A 15 -11.05 -11.11 -21.15
CA SER A 15 -10.95 -10.30 -19.92
C SER A 15 -11.89 -10.78 -18.82
N CYS A 16 -11.50 -10.61 -17.56
CA CYS A 16 -12.33 -10.98 -16.40
C CYS A 16 -12.13 -10.04 -15.21
N TRP A 17 -13.10 -10.04 -14.29
CA TRP A 17 -13.06 -9.35 -13.01
C TRP A 17 -12.65 -10.31 -11.89
N LEU A 18 -11.51 -10.06 -11.26
CA LEU A 18 -11.07 -10.75 -10.05
C LEU A 18 -11.73 -10.08 -8.84
N CYS A 19 -12.46 -10.83 -8.02
CA CYS A 19 -13.20 -10.29 -6.89
C CYS A 19 -13.35 -11.31 -5.78
N SER A 20 -13.70 -10.89 -4.56
CA SER A 20 -14.17 -11.80 -3.51
C SER A 20 -15.67 -11.67 -3.33
N PHE A 21 -16.42 -12.77 -3.51
CA PHE A 21 -17.87 -12.76 -3.30
C PHE A 21 -18.28 -12.55 -1.83
N SER A 22 -17.34 -12.69 -0.89
CA SER A 22 -17.56 -12.31 0.51
C SER A 22 -17.79 -10.82 0.68
N ASP A 23 -17.16 -10.00 -0.16
CA ASP A 23 -17.11 -8.54 0.03
C ASP A 23 -18.31 -7.86 -0.64
N LEU A 24 -18.78 -8.42 -1.76
CA LEU A 24 -19.95 -7.95 -2.50
C LEU A 24 -20.81 -9.14 -2.98
N PRO A 25 -21.77 -9.60 -2.17
CA PRO A 25 -22.60 -10.76 -2.53
C PRO A 25 -23.40 -10.58 -3.82
N HIS A 26 -23.81 -9.34 -4.13
CA HIS A 26 -24.60 -9.05 -5.33
C HIS A 26 -23.79 -9.17 -6.64
N LEU A 27 -22.46 -9.29 -6.60
CA LEU A 27 -21.64 -9.51 -7.80
C LEU A 27 -22.05 -10.77 -8.57
N SER A 28 -22.58 -11.78 -7.89
CA SER A 28 -23.09 -12.99 -8.56
C SER A 28 -24.30 -12.73 -9.45
N SER A 29 -24.98 -11.59 -9.27
CA SER A 29 -26.14 -11.17 -10.08
C SER A 29 -25.78 -10.26 -11.26
N ILE A 30 -24.54 -9.77 -11.32
CA ILE A 30 -24.08 -8.86 -12.38
C ILE A 30 -23.60 -9.69 -13.56
N ALA A 31 -24.08 -9.36 -14.76
CA ALA A 31 -23.71 -10.04 -16.01
C ALA A 31 -22.31 -9.61 -16.52
N VAL A 32 -21.28 -9.81 -15.68
CA VAL A 32 -19.86 -9.63 -16.02
C VAL A 32 -19.08 -10.92 -15.74
N PRO A 33 -18.06 -11.29 -16.55
CA PRO A 33 -17.23 -12.44 -16.26
C PRO A 33 -16.41 -12.23 -14.98
N THR A 34 -16.78 -12.89 -13.88
CA THR A 34 -16.11 -12.76 -12.58
C THR A 34 -15.37 -14.04 -12.19
N VAL A 35 -14.26 -13.89 -11.47
CA VAL A 35 -13.50 -15.01 -10.89
C VAL A 35 -13.38 -14.77 -9.40
N ASN A 36 -14.04 -15.64 -8.63
CA ASN A 36 -13.99 -15.57 -7.17
C ASN A 36 -12.59 -15.92 -6.66
N CYS A 37 -11.96 -14.95 -6.00
CA CYS A 37 -10.61 -15.01 -5.46
C CYS A 37 -10.68 -14.99 -3.93
N SER A 38 -11.04 -16.12 -3.34
CA SER A 38 -11.25 -16.24 -1.89
C SER A 38 -9.96 -16.28 -1.05
N SER A 39 -8.79 -16.42 -1.68
CA SER A 39 -7.50 -16.43 -0.98
C SER A 39 -6.35 -16.00 -1.88
N ALA A 40 -5.22 -15.64 -1.26
CA ALA A 40 -3.99 -15.29 -1.97
C ALA A 40 -3.50 -16.40 -2.92
N SER A 41 -3.75 -17.67 -2.58
CA SER A 41 -3.38 -18.81 -3.42
C SER A 41 -4.18 -18.83 -4.73
N VAL A 42 -5.48 -18.55 -4.66
CA VAL A 42 -6.38 -18.48 -5.82
C VAL A 42 -6.03 -17.28 -6.69
N VAL A 43 -5.74 -16.12 -6.08
CA VAL A 43 -5.25 -14.92 -6.79
C VAL A 43 -3.98 -15.24 -7.57
N LYS A 44 -3.00 -15.89 -6.91
CA LYS A 44 -1.74 -16.28 -7.55
C LYS A 44 -1.95 -17.24 -8.71
N GLN A 45 -2.82 -18.24 -8.54
CA GLN A 45 -3.18 -19.17 -9.62
C GLN A 45 -3.82 -18.44 -10.80
N ALA A 46 -4.78 -17.54 -10.55
CA ALA A 46 -5.44 -16.76 -11.60
C ALA A 46 -4.44 -15.90 -12.38
N MET A 47 -3.60 -15.14 -11.70
CA MET A 47 -2.55 -14.32 -12.32
C MET A 47 -1.55 -15.18 -13.09
N SER A 48 -1.14 -16.32 -12.54
CA SER A 48 -0.22 -17.24 -13.22
C SER A 48 -0.83 -17.79 -14.51
N GLN A 49 -2.11 -18.16 -14.50
CA GLN A 49 -2.82 -18.61 -15.71
C GLN A 49 -2.85 -17.52 -16.77
N ILE A 50 -3.17 -16.27 -16.41
CA ILE A 50 -3.20 -15.14 -17.35
C ILE A 50 -1.81 -14.92 -17.97
N VAL A 51 -0.75 -14.86 -17.16
CA VAL A 51 0.62 -14.66 -17.63
C VAL A 51 1.08 -15.82 -18.52
N ASN A 52 0.73 -17.06 -18.17
CA ASN A 52 1.05 -18.23 -18.97
C ASN A 52 0.32 -18.22 -20.33
N THR A 53 -0.93 -17.77 -20.37
CA THR A 53 -1.66 -17.61 -21.64
C THR A 53 -0.97 -16.59 -22.56
N ILE A 54 -0.57 -15.43 -22.02
CA ILE A 54 0.21 -14.44 -22.79
C ILE A 54 1.54 -15.06 -23.25
N GLN A 55 2.24 -15.78 -22.38
CA GLN A 55 3.50 -16.44 -22.73
C GLN A 55 3.34 -17.44 -23.88
N ASN A 56 2.28 -18.25 -23.83
CA ASN A 56 1.98 -19.24 -24.87
C ASN A 56 1.69 -18.55 -26.22
N PHE A 57 0.99 -17.41 -26.19
CA PHE A 57 0.79 -16.60 -27.39
C PHE A 57 2.11 -16.09 -27.95
N CYS A 58 2.97 -15.47 -27.11
CA CYS A 58 4.28 -14.96 -27.53
C CYS A 58 5.19 -16.07 -28.09
N ASN A 59 5.09 -17.30 -27.56
CA ASN A 59 5.88 -18.42 -28.04
C ASN A 59 5.41 -18.93 -29.41
N SER A 60 4.13 -18.71 -29.73
CA SER A 60 3.48 -19.26 -30.93
C SER A 60 3.26 -18.21 -32.03
N ASN A 61 3.45 -16.92 -31.72
CA ASN A 61 3.18 -15.80 -32.61
C ASN A 61 4.34 -14.80 -32.56
N SER A 62 4.73 -14.27 -33.71
CA SER A 62 5.78 -13.25 -33.83
C SER A 62 5.27 -11.83 -33.55
N SER A 63 3.95 -11.63 -33.48
CA SER A 63 3.35 -10.33 -33.14
C SER A 63 3.34 -10.09 -31.63
N ASN A 64 3.34 -8.82 -31.24
CA ASN A 64 3.14 -8.48 -29.84
C ASN A 64 1.74 -8.91 -29.39
N PRO A 65 1.60 -9.54 -28.19
CA PRO A 65 0.29 -9.80 -27.62
C PRO A 65 -0.47 -8.49 -27.41
N PRO A 66 -1.80 -8.47 -27.61
CA PRO A 66 -2.59 -7.31 -27.24
C PRO A 66 -2.62 -7.13 -25.73
N ILE A 67 -2.99 -5.91 -25.32
CA ILE A 67 -3.21 -5.59 -23.91
C ILE A 67 -4.27 -6.53 -23.33
N THR A 68 -3.89 -7.22 -22.26
CA THR A 68 -4.76 -8.07 -21.47
C THR A 68 -5.30 -7.25 -20.29
N TRP A 69 -6.61 -7.04 -20.31
CA TRP A 69 -7.33 -6.28 -19.30
C TRP A 69 -7.76 -7.19 -18.15
N ILE A 70 -7.41 -6.80 -16.93
CA ILE A 70 -7.77 -7.51 -15.70
C ILE A 70 -8.60 -6.55 -14.84
N GLY A 71 -9.87 -6.86 -14.66
CA GLY A 71 -10.73 -6.16 -13.72
C GLY A 71 -10.46 -6.62 -12.29
N VAL A 72 -10.58 -5.72 -11.32
CA VAL A 72 -10.47 -6.00 -9.89
C VAL A 72 -11.61 -5.31 -9.17
N ILE A 73 -12.36 -6.06 -8.36
CA ILE A 73 -13.41 -5.51 -7.48
C ILE A 73 -13.11 -5.97 -6.06
N GLY A 74 -12.71 -5.05 -5.19
CA GLY A 74 -12.39 -5.38 -3.80
C GLY A 74 -11.71 -4.27 -3.02
N GLY A 75 -11.44 -4.52 -1.74
CA GLY A 75 -10.67 -3.63 -0.87
C GLY A 75 -9.15 -3.85 -0.96
N ASP A 76 -8.42 -3.20 -0.05
CA ASP A 76 -6.95 -3.16 -0.03
C ASP A 76 -6.31 -4.54 -0.03
N ARG A 77 -6.87 -5.47 0.74
CA ARG A 77 -6.34 -6.84 0.85
C ARG A 77 -6.31 -7.56 -0.50
N LEU A 78 -7.38 -7.49 -1.29
CA LEU A 78 -7.43 -8.16 -2.59
C LEU A 78 -6.47 -7.49 -3.58
N VAL A 79 -6.46 -6.16 -3.64
CA VAL A 79 -5.55 -5.42 -4.52
C VAL A 79 -4.10 -5.70 -4.16
N GLY A 80 -3.74 -5.74 -2.87
CA GLY A 80 -2.41 -6.10 -2.38
C GLY A 80 -2.02 -7.54 -2.74
N GLN A 81 -2.94 -8.50 -2.68
CA GLN A 81 -2.70 -9.87 -3.13
C GLN A 81 -2.47 -9.95 -4.65
N ILE A 82 -3.23 -9.20 -5.44
CA ILE A 82 -3.06 -9.13 -6.89
C ILE A 82 -1.72 -8.48 -7.25
N LEU A 83 -1.33 -7.40 -6.57
CA LEU A 83 -0.02 -6.78 -6.73
C LEU A 83 1.11 -7.78 -6.43
N ARG A 84 0.98 -8.52 -5.32
CA ARG A 84 1.96 -9.56 -4.97
C ARG A 84 2.08 -10.61 -6.05
N ALA A 85 0.95 -11.13 -6.53
CA ALA A 85 0.94 -12.10 -7.61
C ALA A 85 1.50 -11.53 -8.92
N TYR A 86 1.19 -10.27 -9.25
CA TYR A 86 1.72 -9.56 -10.41
C TYR A 86 3.24 -9.46 -10.39
N VAL A 87 3.84 -9.01 -9.27
CA VAL A 87 5.31 -8.92 -9.18
C VAL A 87 5.98 -10.29 -9.19
N GLU A 88 5.36 -11.30 -8.56
CA GLU A 88 5.89 -12.67 -8.53
C GLU A 88 5.86 -13.31 -9.92
N CYS A 89 4.75 -13.20 -10.66
CA CYS A 89 4.60 -13.82 -11.99
C CYS A 89 5.52 -13.18 -13.05
N LEU A 90 5.81 -11.89 -12.91
CA LEU A 90 6.63 -11.16 -13.87
C LEU A 90 8.11 -11.04 -13.47
N HIS A 91 8.51 -11.48 -12.27
CA HIS A 91 9.87 -11.27 -11.76
C HIS A 91 10.97 -11.73 -12.75
N HIS A 92 10.77 -12.88 -13.38
CA HIS A 92 11.70 -13.46 -14.37
C HIS A 92 11.42 -13.02 -15.82
N LYS A 93 10.43 -12.15 -16.04
CA LYS A 93 10.00 -11.66 -17.36
C LYS A 93 10.59 -10.28 -17.66
N SER A 94 11.92 -10.21 -17.64
CA SER A 94 12.67 -8.95 -17.64
C SER A 94 12.68 -8.15 -18.95
N SER A 95 12.07 -8.64 -20.03
CA SER A 95 11.89 -7.81 -21.22
C SER A 95 10.85 -6.72 -20.93
N SER A 96 11.19 -5.47 -21.20
CA SER A 96 10.38 -4.28 -20.87
C SER A 96 8.95 -4.33 -21.43
N HIS A 97 8.71 -5.15 -22.44
CA HIS A 97 7.41 -5.31 -23.06
C HIS A 97 6.35 -5.96 -22.15
N TRP A 98 6.73 -6.82 -21.19
CA TRP A 98 5.76 -7.50 -20.33
C TRP A 98 4.87 -6.56 -19.51
N LEU A 99 5.44 -5.45 -19.05
CA LEU A 99 4.72 -4.43 -18.28
C LEU A 99 3.67 -3.69 -19.13
N HIS A 100 3.79 -3.76 -20.46
CA HIS A 100 2.86 -3.14 -21.40
C HIS A 100 1.71 -4.07 -21.80
N TYR A 101 1.83 -5.38 -21.56
CA TYR A 101 0.81 -6.36 -21.92
C TYR A 101 -0.32 -6.46 -20.90
N LEU A 102 -0.17 -5.88 -19.71
CA LEU A 102 -1.16 -5.96 -18.64
C LEU A 102 -1.68 -4.56 -18.27
N ARG A 103 -2.99 -4.45 -18.11
CA ARG A 103 -3.67 -3.26 -17.57
C ARG A 103 -4.72 -3.69 -16.55
N PHE A 104 -4.81 -2.95 -15.46
CA PHE A 104 -5.75 -3.22 -14.38
C PHE A 104 -6.86 -2.17 -14.37
N ALA A 105 -8.12 -2.61 -14.37
CA ALA A 105 -9.27 -1.77 -14.05
C ALA A 105 -9.70 -2.10 -12.62
N ILE A 106 -9.82 -1.11 -11.74
CA ILE A 106 -10.08 -1.36 -10.32
C ILE A 106 -11.35 -0.62 -9.91
N ILE A 107 -12.31 -1.34 -9.33
CA ILE A 107 -13.46 -0.79 -8.61
C ILE A 107 -13.19 -1.01 -7.11
N PRO A 108 -12.47 -0.10 -6.45
CA PRO A 108 -12.08 -0.26 -5.05
C PRO A 108 -13.27 -0.06 -4.10
N ALA A 109 -13.22 -0.69 -2.93
CA ALA A 109 -14.17 -0.41 -1.85
C ALA A 109 -14.02 1.05 -1.37
N PRO A 110 -15.10 1.83 -1.16
CA PRO A 110 -15.06 3.28 -0.89
C PRO A 110 -14.16 3.72 0.28
N HIS A 111 -13.99 2.85 1.28
CA HIS A 111 -13.16 3.13 2.46
C HIS A 111 -11.73 2.60 2.38
N SER A 112 -11.39 1.91 1.29
CA SER A 112 -10.06 1.34 1.08
C SER A 112 -9.00 2.42 0.83
N LEU A 113 -7.77 2.12 1.20
CA LEU A 113 -6.60 2.95 0.88
C LEU A 113 -6.42 3.11 -0.62
N VAL A 114 -6.73 2.07 -1.41
CA VAL A 114 -6.70 2.14 -2.88
C VAL A 114 -7.78 3.07 -3.42
N ALA A 115 -8.98 3.12 -2.83
CA ALA A 115 -9.98 4.13 -3.20
C ALA A 115 -9.44 5.54 -2.97
N LYS A 116 -8.81 5.82 -1.83
CA LYS A 116 -8.18 7.12 -1.54
C LYS A 116 -7.04 7.46 -2.50
N LEU A 117 -6.33 6.46 -3.03
CA LEU A 117 -5.31 6.68 -4.07
C LEU A 117 -5.93 7.08 -5.41
N LEU A 118 -7.11 6.57 -5.74
CA LEU A 118 -7.76 6.77 -7.05
C LEU A 118 -8.81 7.90 -7.04
N GLU A 119 -9.24 8.32 -5.87
CA GLU A 119 -10.28 9.34 -5.66
C GLU A 119 -9.97 10.63 -6.42
N GLY A 120 -10.97 11.15 -7.14
CA GLY A 120 -10.87 12.42 -7.86
C GLY A 120 -10.08 12.38 -9.16
N HIS A 121 -9.49 11.23 -9.53
CA HIS A 121 -8.83 11.07 -10.83
C HIS A 121 -9.82 10.80 -11.98
N ASP A 122 -11.00 10.23 -11.68
CA ASP A 122 -12.03 9.93 -12.66
C ASP A 122 -13.42 9.91 -12.01
N ALA A 123 -14.23 10.93 -12.30
CA ALA A 123 -15.56 11.06 -11.72
C ALA A 123 -16.52 9.92 -12.10
N VAL A 124 -16.33 9.31 -13.27
CA VAL A 124 -17.13 8.14 -13.70
C VAL A 124 -16.76 6.92 -12.87
N LEU A 125 -15.47 6.76 -12.54
CA LEU A 125 -15.02 5.71 -11.63
C LEU A 125 -15.56 5.95 -10.22
N ASP A 126 -15.45 7.17 -9.70
CA ASP A 126 -15.94 7.52 -8.37
C ASP A 126 -17.45 7.23 -8.23
N GLN A 127 -18.23 7.55 -9.27
CA GLN A 127 -19.65 7.26 -9.30
C GLN A 127 -19.94 5.75 -9.38
N LEU A 128 -19.22 5.02 -10.24
CA LEU A 128 -19.34 3.58 -10.34
C LEU A 128 -19.02 2.89 -9.01
N CYS A 129 -18.02 3.36 -8.28
CA CYS A 129 -17.67 2.82 -6.96
C CYS A 129 -18.80 3.03 -5.95
N ARG A 130 -19.36 4.25 -5.85
CA ARG A 130 -20.53 4.52 -4.98
C ARG A 130 -21.73 3.66 -5.35
N ASP A 131 -22.03 3.56 -6.64
CA ASP A 131 -23.14 2.78 -7.16
C ASP A 131 -23.02 1.29 -6.85
N MET A 132 -21.82 0.73 -7.01
CA MET A 132 -21.55 -0.70 -6.78
C MET A 132 -21.51 -1.05 -5.30
N TRP A 133 -20.86 -0.24 -4.47
CA TRP A 133 -20.59 -0.59 -3.08
C TRP A 133 -21.66 -0.13 -2.10
N GLU A 134 -22.31 1.01 -2.36
CA GLU A 134 -23.18 1.66 -1.38
C GLU A 134 -24.65 1.65 -1.85
N ARG A 135 -24.89 1.90 -3.14
CA ARG A 135 -26.25 2.16 -3.65
C ARG A 135 -26.85 1.02 -4.47
N TRP A 136 -26.15 -0.10 -4.67
CA TRP A 136 -26.54 -1.12 -5.66
C TRP A 136 -27.98 -1.60 -5.51
N THR A 137 -28.46 -1.79 -4.29
CA THR A 137 -29.84 -2.22 -4.01
C THR A 137 -30.89 -1.19 -4.39
N GLU A 138 -30.55 0.09 -4.34
CA GLU A 138 -31.43 1.23 -4.61
C GLU A 138 -31.50 1.59 -6.09
N LEU A 139 -30.53 1.14 -6.89
CA LEU A 139 -30.50 1.41 -8.33
C LEU A 139 -31.63 0.72 -9.09
N SER A 140 -32.21 1.46 -10.02
CA SER A 140 -33.17 0.93 -10.99
C SER A 140 -32.51 -0.12 -11.90
N PRO A 141 -33.30 -1.00 -12.54
CA PRO A 141 -32.76 -1.98 -13.48
C PRO A 141 -31.96 -1.35 -14.64
N VAL A 142 -32.36 -0.16 -15.08
CA VAL A 142 -31.69 0.59 -16.16
C VAL A 142 -30.31 1.07 -15.69
N GLU A 143 -30.19 1.61 -14.48
CA GLU A 143 -28.91 2.04 -13.91
C GLU A 143 -27.96 0.87 -13.68
N LYS A 144 -28.47 -0.27 -13.20
CA LYS A 144 -27.69 -1.51 -13.04
C LYS A 144 -27.14 -2.02 -14.37
N LEU A 145 -27.98 -1.99 -15.42
CA LEU A 145 -27.56 -2.35 -16.77
C LEU A 145 -26.49 -1.38 -17.28
N ALA A 146 -26.68 -0.07 -17.14
CA ALA A 146 -25.71 0.93 -17.55
C ALA A 146 -24.36 0.77 -16.85
N ASN A 147 -24.34 0.44 -15.55
CA ASN A 147 -23.10 0.17 -14.82
C ASN A 147 -22.43 -1.13 -15.28
N THR A 148 -23.22 -2.17 -15.55
CA THR A 148 -22.73 -3.43 -16.14
C THR A 148 -22.11 -3.21 -17.52
N GLU A 149 -22.73 -2.38 -18.37
CA GLU A 149 -22.22 -2.02 -19.69
C GLU A 149 -20.91 -1.23 -19.60
N LYS A 150 -20.81 -0.26 -18.68
CA LYS A 150 -19.55 0.46 -18.40
C LYS A 150 -18.44 -0.50 -18.00
N MET A 151 -18.71 -1.46 -17.11
CA MET A 151 -17.72 -2.46 -16.68
C MET A 151 -17.23 -3.33 -17.86
N ASN A 152 -18.15 -3.81 -18.70
CA ASN A 152 -17.81 -4.61 -19.87
C ASN A 152 -17.05 -3.79 -20.93
N ALA A 153 -17.50 -2.56 -21.21
CA ALA A 153 -16.84 -1.65 -22.15
C ALA A 153 -15.41 -1.32 -21.71
N TRP A 154 -15.19 -1.13 -20.41
CA TRP A 154 -13.86 -0.82 -19.87
C TRP A 154 -12.82 -1.90 -20.21
N LEU A 155 -13.16 -3.18 -20.04
CA LEU A 155 -12.22 -4.26 -20.32
C LEU A 155 -12.11 -4.61 -21.83
N THR A 156 -13.12 -4.30 -22.64
CA THR A 156 -13.19 -4.70 -24.06
C THR A 156 -12.81 -3.58 -25.03
N ALA A 157 -13.37 -2.39 -24.86
CA ALA A 157 -13.01 -1.19 -25.63
C ALA A 157 -11.70 -0.58 -25.13
N GLY A 158 -11.35 -0.84 -23.87
CA GLY A 158 -10.22 -0.24 -23.17
C GLY A 158 -10.64 0.99 -22.38
N GLY A 159 -9.91 1.28 -21.31
CA GLY A 159 -10.07 2.49 -20.50
C GLY A 159 -9.29 3.67 -21.05
N GLY A 160 -9.30 4.77 -20.30
CA GLY A 160 -8.56 5.98 -20.63
C GLY A 160 -7.11 5.97 -20.17
N ALA A 161 -6.69 7.10 -19.59
CA ALA A 161 -5.32 7.27 -19.11
C ALA A 161 -4.91 6.17 -18.11
N CYS A 162 -3.62 5.86 -18.06
CA CYS A 162 -3.07 4.86 -17.16
C CYS A 162 -2.26 5.53 -16.04
N LEU A 163 -2.72 5.34 -14.82
CA LEU A 163 -2.00 5.67 -13.58
C LEU A 163 -0.97 4.57 -13.30
N ASN A 164 0.31 4.89 -13.49
CA ASN A 164 1.42 4.01 -13.17
C ASN A 164 1.79 4.14 -11.69
N LEU A 165 0.99 3.55 -10.81
CA LEU A 165 1.18 3.65 -9.37
C LEU A 165 2.55 3.06 -8.97
N PRO A 166 3.46 3.82 -8.35
CA PRO A 166 4.78 3.31 -8.04
C PRO A 166 4.70 2.25 -6.93
N ILE A 167 5.44 1.15 -7.11
CA ILE A 167 5.44 0.02 -6.17
C ILE A 167 6.53 0.25 -5.13
N GLY A 168 6.15 0.28 -3.85
CA GLY A 168 7.05 0.26 -2.70
C GLY A 168 7.40 -1.17 -2.26
N GLU A 169 8.39 -1.30 -1.38
CA GLU A 169 8.79 -2.59 -0.80
C GLU A 169 8.78 -2.52 0.73
N ALA A 170 8.13 -3.48 1.38
CA ALA A 170 8.31 -3.78 2.80
C ALA A 170 9.07 -5.11 2.95
N LEU A 171 10.29 -5.04 3.48
CA LEU A 171 11.06 -6.20 3.92
C LEU A 171 10.76 -6.44 5.40
N LEU A 172 10.09 -7.55 5.70
CA LEU A 172 9.73 -7.96 7.06
C LEU A 172 10.68 -9.06 7.52
N GLN A 173 11.31 -8.88 8.69
CA GLN A 173 12.06 -9.93 9.37
C GLN A 173 11.18 -10.52 10.47
N LEU A 174 10.74 -11.75 10.27
CA LEU A 174 9.91 -12.49 11.20
C LEU A 174 10.75 -13.13 12.32
N ALA A 175 10.09 -13.45 13.43
CA ALA A 175 10.74 -13.98 14.63
C ALA A 175 11.38 -15.36 14.46
N ASP A 176 10.97 -16.12 13.46
CA ASP A 176 11.52 -17.41 13.02
C ASP A 176 12.73 -17.26 12.07
N ALA A 177 13.30 -16.05 11.97
CA ALA A 177 14.35 -15.67 11.03
C ALA A 177 13.94 -15.69 9.54
N CYS A 178 12.66 -15.93 9.23
CA CYS A 178 12.14 -15.80 7.86
C CYS A 178 12.13 -14.32 7.42
N ARG A 179 12.50 -14.09 6.15
CA ARG A 179 12.45 -12.77 5.51
C ARG A 179 11.40 -12.78 4.43
N VAL A 180 10.47 -11.83 4.49
CA VAL A 180 9.41 -11.68 3.49
C VAL A 180 9.53 -10.32 2.85
N PHE A 181 9.61 -10.31 1.52
CA PHE A 181 9.46 -9.10 0.71
C PHE A 181 8.00 -8.96 0.31
N VAL A 182 7.43 -7.79 0.57
CA VAL A 182 6.02 -7.49 0.31
C VAL A 182 5.95 -6.21 -0.54
N PRO A 183 5.46 -6.26 -1.78
CA PRO A 183 5.20 -5.05 -2.54
C PRO A 183 3.98 -4.31 -1.96
N PHE A 184 3.96 -2.99 -2.04
CA PHE A 184 2.81 -2.19 -1.60
C PHE A 184 2.59 -0.96 -2.49
N LEU A 185 1.36 -0.43 -2.51
CA LEU A 185 0.96 0.80 -3.20
C LEU A 185 0.70 1.93 -2.22
N ALA A 186 -0.03 1.66 -1.14
CA ALA A 186 -0.71 2.70 -0.37
C ALA A 186 -0.13 2.90 1.02
N GLU A 187 -0.03 1.83 1.82
CA GLU A 187 0.26 1.95 3.25
C GLU A 187 1.06 0.78 3.84
N VAL A 188 1.99 1.12 4.73
CA VAL A 188 2.55 0.22 5.74
C VAL A 188 2.33 0.81 7.12
N ARG A 189 1.72 0.05 8.04
CA ARG A 189 1.30 0.52 9.37
C ARG A 189 1.81 -0.38 10.49
N VAL A 190 2.17 0.25 11.61
CA VAL A 190 2.48 -0.41 12.89
C VAL A 190 1.73 0.30 14.03
N GLY A 191 1.25 -0.48 15.01
CA GLY A 191 0.49 0.03 16.15
C GLY A 191 -1.02 -0.18 15.98
N GLN A 192 -1.82 0.32 16.93
CA GLN A 192 -3.27 0.10 16.97
C GLN A 192 -3.94 0.61 15.69
N SER A 193 -4.70 -0.25 15.02
CA SER A 193 -5.77 0.19 14.12
C SER A 193 -6.87 0.80 15.00
N SER A 194 -7.49 1.88 14.56
CA SER A 194 -8.61 2.52 15.26
C SER A 194 -9.88 1.65 15.31
N GLU A 195 -9.80 0.36 14.97
CA GLU A 195 -10.91 -0.58 14.90
C GLU A 195 -11.18 -1.29 16.24
N ASP A 196 -10.28 -1.14 17.23
CA ASP A 196 -10.45 -1.68 18.59
C ASP A 196 -11.25 -0.75 19.53
N GLU A 197 -11.82 0.36 19.02
CA GLU A 197 -12.84 1.13 19.75
C GLU A 197 -14.16 1.07 19.00
N ASP A 198 -15.19 0.48 19.63
CA ASP A 198 -16.60 0.52 19.24
C ASP A 198 -17.10 1.97 19.12
N SER A 199 -16.78 2.64 18.01
CA SER A 199 -17.41 3.92 17.65
C SER A 199 -17.67 3.99 16.14
N PRO A 200 -18.93 4.09 15.71
CA PRO A 200 -19.26 4.24 14.31
C PRO A 200 -19.00 5.70 13.90
N TYR A 201 -18.22 5.88 12.84
CA TYR A 201 -17.97 7.16 12.16
C TYR A 201 -17.23 8.22 12.99
N THR A 202 -15.90 8.14 13.02
CA THR A 202 -15.10 9.37 13.13
C THR A 202 -13.93 9.33 12.15
N PHE A 203 -14.18 9.80 10.93
CA PHE A 203 -13.10 10.31 10.08
C PHE A 203 -12.60 11.60 10.74
N SER A 204 -11.66 11.45 11.69
CA SER A 204 -11.02 12.59 12.29
C SER A 204 -10.05 13.17 11.26
N SER A 205 -10.56 14.15 10.50
CA SER A 205 -9.73 15.16 9.86
C SER A 205 -8.68 15.62 10.88
N PRO A 206 -7.37 15.64 10.55
CA PRO A 206 -6.35 16.07 11.49
C PRO A 206 -6.42 17.59 11.60
N ARG A 207 -7.39 18.09 12.38
CA ARG A 207 -7.43 19.48 12.88
C ARG A 207 -6.54 19.66 14.11
N GLY A 208 -5.85 18.61 14.55
CA GLY A 208 -4.69 18.72 15.43
C GLY A 208 -3.50 19.31 14.69
N LYS A 209 -2.74 20.18 15.36
CA LYS A 209 -1.49 20.76 14.81
C LYS A 209 -0.52 19.63 14.44
N ILE A 210 -0.42 19.28 13.15
CA ILE A 210 0.59 18.36 12.63
C ILE A 210 1.94 19.06 12.70
N ILE A 211 2.91 18.44 13.37
CA ILE A 211 4.28 18.94 13.35
C ILE A 211 4.97 18.35 12.12
N LEU A 212 5.21 19.20 11.12
CA LEU A 212 6.08 18.89 9.99
C LEU A 212 7.54 18.97 10.45
N ILE A 213 8.26 17.86 10.46
CA ILE A 213 9.68 17.84 10.78
C ILE A 213 10.47 17.69 9.49
N ASN A 214 11.11 18.79 9.06
CA ASN A 214 12.31 18.70 8.23
C ASN A 214 13.45 18.27 9.17
N LEU A 215 13.89 17.02 9.06
CA LEU A 215 14.92 16.46 9.94
C LEU A 215 16.27 17.17 9.75
N ALA A 216 16.54 18.20 10.56
CA ALA A 216 17.88 18.73 10.78
C ALA A 216 18.57 17.93 11.89
N LEU A 217 19.42 17.00 11.44
CA LEU A 217 20.64 16.41 12.03
C LEU A 217 20.89 16.54 13.55
N SER A 218 21.06 15.37 14.18
CA SER A 218 21.92 15.19 15.36
C SER A 218 22.80 13.97 15.10
N GLY A 219 24.12 14.18 15.11
CA GLY A 219 25.11 13.19 14.67
C GLY A 219 25.59 12.24 15.77
N SER A 220 25.80 10.98 15.41
CA SER A 220 26.92 10.10 15.79
C SER A 220 26.78 8.76 15.01
N PRO A 221 27.87 8.16 14.49
CA PRO A 221 27.79 7.04 13.54
C PRO A 221 27.64 5.68 14.26
N PRO A 222 26.97 4.66 13.69
CA PRO A 222 27.23 3.27 14.06
C PRO A 222 28.20 2.65 13.06
N ASN A 223 29.36 2.22 13.56
CA ASN A 223 30.25 1.32 12.81
C ASN A 223 29.65 -0.09 12.71
N SER A 224 30.07 -0.78 11.66
CA SER A 224 29.79 -2.16 11.25
C SER A 224 30.00 -3.23 12.33
N PRO A 225 29.42 -4.44 12.18
CA PRO A 225 29.51 -5.49 13.18
C PRO A 225 30.87 -6.22 13.06
N GLN A 226 31.70 -6.14 14.10
CA GLN A 226 32.75 -7.13 14.34
C GLN A 226 32.55 -7.75 15.73
N VAL A 227 32.61 -9.08 15.74
CA VAL A 227 32.48 -9.99 16.88
C VAL A 227 33.58 -9.72 17.90
N ARG A 228 33.24 -9.39 19.16
CA ARG A 228 33.94 -9.85 20.38
C ARG A 228 33.04 -9.80 21.63
N THR A 229 33.23 -10.81 22.45
CA THR A 229 32.70 -11.09 23.79
C THR A 229 33.12 -10.01 24.79
N ASP A 230 32.16 -9.43 25.52
CA ASP A 230 32.15 -9.39 26.99
C ASP A 230 30.97 -8.57 27.51
N ALA A 231 30.43 -9.04 28.63
CA ALA A 231 29.24 -8.55 29.30
C ALA A 231 29.54 -7.30 30.14
N HIS A 232 28.71 -6.27 30.01
CA HIS A 232 28.33 -5.41 31.13
C HIS A 232 26.93 -4.84 30.89
N GLU A 233 26.10 -4.97 31.92
CA GLU A 233 24.69 -4.62 31.98
C GLU A 233 24.46 -3.13 31.74
N ILE A 234 23.54 -2.82 30.82
CA ILE A 234 22.91 -1.50 30.68
C ILE A 234 21.40 -1.72 30.58
N ASP A 235 20.71 -1.06 31.49
CA ASP A 235 19.26 -0.97 31.72
C ASP A 235 18.38 -1.05 30.44
N PRO A 236 17.38 -1.96 30.34
CA PRO A 236 16.55 -2.11 29.16
C PRO A 236 15.39 -1.12 29.20
N SER A 237 15.63 0.12 28.77
CA SER A 237 14.52 1.01 28.44
C SER A 237 13.91 0.57 27.09
N ASN A 238 12.65 0.12 27.12
CA ASN A 238 11.87 -0.32 25.95
C ASN A 238 11.67 0.82 24.94
N VAL A 239 12.53 0.94 23.92
CA VAL A 239 12.45 2.02 22.90
C VAL A 239 12.71 1.51 21.49
N SER A 240 11.74 1.67 20.58
CA SER A 240 11.89 1.30 19.17
C SER A 240 12.85 2.27 18.44
N LEU A 241 13.66 1.75 17.51
CA LEU A 241 14.60 2.54 16.71
C LEU A 241 14.07 2.71 15.29
N VAL A 242 14.06 3.95 14.79
CA VAL A 242 13.66 4.29 13.42
C VAL A 242 14.76 5.09 12.72
N ASN A 243 15.25 4.57 11.59
CA ASN A 243 16.20 5.27 10.72
C ASN A 243 15.52 5.65 9.41
N VAL A 244 15.65 6.92 9.00
CA VAL A 244 15.01 7.52 7.83
C VAL A 244 16.07 8.04 6.88
N ASN A 245 15.95 7.75 5.58
CA ASN A 245 16.74 8.40 4.53
C ASN A 245 15.82 9.28 3.66
N SER A 246 16.06 10.59 3.61
CA SER A 246 15.37 11.58 2.76
C SER A 246 16.29 12.20 1.72
N MET A 247 15.80 12.53 0.53
CA MET A 247 16.60 13.23 -0.49
C MET A 247 16.48 14.75 -0.28
N PRO A 248 17.58 15.52 -0.39
CA PRO A 248 17.50 16.98 -0.30
C PRO A 248 16.84 17.56 -1.56
N SER A 249 15.94 18.52 -1.38
CA SER A 249 15.45 19.38 -2.46
C SER A 249 16.61 20.20 -3.02
N GLN A 250 16.80 20.15 -4.35
CA GLN A 250 17.89 20.86 -5.03
C GLN A 250 17.80 22.36 -4.78
N ASN A 251 18.77 22.89 -4.04
CA ASN A 251 19.46 24.13 -4.32
C ASN A 251 20.78 24.14 -3.53
N VAL A 252 21.80 24.76 -4.13
CA VAL A 252 23.12 25.12 -3.57
C VAL A 252 24.27 24.12 -3.81
N THR A 253 25.45 24.73 -3.91
CA THR A 253 26.66 24.52 -4.73
C THR A 253 27.58 23.32 -4.40
N PRO A 254 28.51 22.97 -5.32
CA PRO A 254 29.36 21.79 -5.20
C PRO A 254 30.59 22.07 -4.33
N ASN A 255 30.51 21.83 -3.01
CA ASN A 255 31.66 21.41 -2.20
C ASN A 255 31.26 21.17 -0.73
N SER A 256 30.85 19.92 -0.43
CA SER A 256 31.05 19.20 0.84
C SER A 256 30.08 18.00 0.89
N LYS A 257 30.48 16.86 0.31
CA LYS A 257 29.69 15.61 0.38
C LYS A 257 29.82 14.99 1.78
N LYS A 258 29.04 15.49 2.73
CA LYS A 258 28.62 14.73 3.91
C LYS A 258 27.16 14.38 3.67
N ASP A 259 26.79 13.10 3.74
CA ASP A 259 25.40 12.64 3.53
C ASP A 259 24.46 13.26 4.56
N LEU A 260 23.91 14.44 4.24
CA LEU A 260 22.96 15.22 5.07
C LEU A 260 21.55 14.61 5.08
N SER A 261 21.36 13.42 4.46
CA SER A 261 20.09 12.79 4.12
C SER A 261 19.60 11.71 5.11
N LYS A 262 20.38 11.36 6.13
CA LYS A 262 20.09 10.24 7.04
C LYS A 262 19.75 10.72 8.46
N GLY A 263 18.52 10.46 8.91
CA GLY A 263 18.03 10.70 10.26
C GLY A 263 17.83 9.41 11.06
N SER A 264 17.97 9.49 12.39
CA SER A 264 17.67 8.39 13.31
C SER A 264 16.88 8.92 14.49
N MET A 265 15.89 8.16 14.95
CA MET A 265 15.05 8.48 16.10
C MET A 265 14.86 7.23 16.94
N LYS A 266 14.98 7.39 18.26
CA LYS A 266 14.63 6.37 19.25
C LYS A 266 13.34 6.80 19.95
N ALA A 267 12.24 6.10 19.68
CA ALA A 267 10.95 6.34 20.31
C ALA A 267 10.07 5.09 20.20
N THR A 268 9.19 4.86 21.17
CA THR A 268 8.10 3.90 21.04
C THR A 268 6.92 4.59 20.37
N PHE A 269 6.34 3.97 19.35
CA PHE A 269 5.23 4.55 18.59
C PHE A 269 3.92 3.92 19.03
N ARG A 270 2.92 4.75 19.36
CA ARG A 270 1.54 4.31 19.45
C ARG A 270 1.03 3.91 18.07
N THR A 271 1.36 4.73 17.07
CA THR A 271 1.03 4.49 15.67
C THR A 271 2.17 4.99 14.80
N LEU A 272 2.53 4.21 13.78
CA LEU A 272 3.46 4.55 12.73
C LEU A 272 2.80 4.18 11.40
N VAL A 273 2.60 5.14 10.52
CA VAL A 273 1.95 4.98 9.23
C VAL A 273 2.86 5.52 8.14
N ILE A 274 3.18 4.67 7.17
CA ILE A 274 4.00 5.00 6.02
C ILE A 274 3.05 4.98 4.84
N THR A 275 2.83 6.14 4.23
CA THR A 275 1.89 6.29 3.12
C THR A 275 2.57 6.81 1.86
N ARG A 276 1.88 6.63 0.75
CA ARG A 276 2.19 7.23 -0.54
C ARG A 276 0.94 7.86 -1.13
N SER A 277 1.08 9.03 -1.74
CA SER A 277 0.02 9.62 -2.56
C SER A 277 0.17 9.16 -4.02
N CYS A 278 -0.93 9.14 -4.79
CA CYS A 278 -1.03 8.60 -6.15
C CYS A 278 0.07 9.07 -7.12
N ASN A 279 0.55 10.30 -6.97
CA ASN A 279 1.55 10.93 -7.85
C ASN A 279 2.92 11.17 -7.19
N GLN A 280 3.24 10.49 -6.08
CA GLN A 280 4.48 10.71 -5.34
C GLN A 280 5.42 9.49 -5.40
N HIS A 281 6.66 9.73 -5.81
CA HIS A 281 7.69 8.67 -5.86
C HIS A 281 8.28 8.35 -4.48
N LEU A 282 8.24 9.28 -3.53
CA LEU A 282 8.74 9.11 -2.18
C LEU A 282 7.60 8.82 -1.20
N LEU A 283 7.96 8.30 -0.03
CA LEU A 283 7.03 7.96 1.04
C LEU A 283 6.83 9.15 1.99
N SER A 284 5.71 9.16 2.69
CA SER A 284 5.43 10.02 3.83
C SER A 284 5.30 9.16 5.09
N LEU A 285 5.95 9.58 6.16
CA LEU A 285 5.94 8.92 7.46
C LEU A 285 5.12 9.77 8.42
N ASN A 286 4.07 9.20 9.00
CA ASN A 286 3.22 9.83 9.99
C ASN A 286 3.26 8.99 11.27
N PHE A 287 3.55 9.58 12.43
CA PHE A 287 3.62 8.81 13.66
C PHE A 287 3.20 9.58 14.90
N VAL A 288 2.72 8.83 15.89
CA VAL A 288 2.41 9.31 17.24
C VAL A 288 3.30 8.56 18.22
N LYS A 289 4.08 9.29 19.02
CA LYS A 289 4.93 8.69 20.05
C LYS A 289 4.08 8.27 21.24
N GLU A 290 4.40 7.13 21.83
CA GLU A 290 3.82 6.73 23.11
C GLU A 290 4.35 7.65 24.23
N LYS A 291 3.47 8.07 25.14
CA LYS A 291 3.87 8.84 26.31
C LYS A 291 4.48 7.88 27.34
N ARG A 292 5.75 8.08 27.69
CA ARG A 292 6.32 7.40 28.87
C ARG A 292 5.54 7.85 30.11
N LYS A 293 4.87 6.91 30.79
CA LYS A 293 4.52 7.11 32.21
C LYS A 293 5.84 7.09 32.97
N GLU A 294 6.37 8.26 33.29
CA GLU A 294 7.47 8.39 34.25
C GLU A 294 7.02 7.74 35.56
N LYS A 295 7.46 6.51 35.84
CA LYS A 295 7.31 5.85 37.14
C LYS A 295 8.29 6.48 38.15
N MET A 296 8.26 7.81 38.30
CA MET A 296 9.17 8.54 39.20
C MET A 296 8.52 9.76 39.86
N LEU A 297 7.23 9.68 40.20
CA LEU A 297 6.54 10.71 41.01
C LEU A 297 5.60 10.10 42.08
N GLN A 298 5.87 8.87 42.55
CA GLN A 298 5.30 8.34 43.79
C GLN A 298 6.28 8.40 44.98
N LYS A 299 7.26 9.31 44.91
CA LYS A 299 8.18 9.55 46.02
C LYS A 299 8.24 11.03 46.40
N LEU A 300 7.09 11.71 46.40
CA LEU A 300 6.88 12.97 47.14
C LEU A 300 5.37 13.17 47.26
N GLY A 301 4.81 12.80 48.41
CA GLY A 301 3.40 13.00 48.70
C GLY A 301 3.09 14.48 48.84
N MET A 302 2.40 15.08 47.87
CA MET A 302 1.76 16.38 48.02
C MET A 302 0.42 16.45 47.28
N LYS A 303 -0.63 16.52 48.10
CA LYS A 303 -1.98 17.08 47.96
C LYS A 303 -2.65 17.13 46.57
N LYS A 304 -3.76 16.39 46.52
CA LYS A 304 -4.88 16.42 45.58
C LYS A 304 -5.30 17.88 45.23
N GLY A 305 -4.99 18.30 44.02
CA GLY A 305 -5.43 19.56 43.41
C GLY A 305 -6.08 19.27 42.07
N GLN A 306 -7.37 19.53 41.99
CA GLN A 306 -8.25 19.32 40.83
C GLN A 306 -7.81 20.21 39.67
N VAL A 307 -7.24 19.62 38.62
CA VAL A 307 -7.14 20.25 37.29
C VAL A 307 -7.59 19.22 36.26
N SER A 308 -8.81 19.40 35.76
CA SER A 308 -9.29 18.79 34.53
C SER A 308 -8.37 19.22 33.38
N ARG A 309 -7.36 18.40 33.05
CA ARG A 309 -6.58 18.54 31.81
C ARG A 309 -7.22 17.67 30.73
N SER A 310 -8.21 18.22 30.05
CA SER A 310 -8.56 17.84 28.70
C SER A 310 -7.34 18.05 27.77
N GLU A 311 -7.16 17.13 26.82
CA GLU A 311 -6.11 17.07 25.78
C GLU A 311 -4.66 16.94 26.26
N ASN A 312 -4.12 15.72 26.20
CA ASN A 312 -2.68 15.50 26.37
C ASN A 312 -2.20 14.26 25.60
N GLU A 313 -2.59 14.17 24.32
CA GLU A 313 -1.98 13.25 23.36
C GLU A 313 -0.73 13.90 22.74
N ASN A 314 0.34 13.12 22.53
CA ASN A 314 1.48 13.60 21.74
C ASN A 314 0.98 13.96 20.33
N PRO A 315 1.31 15.15 19.79
CA PRO A 315 0.82 15.54 18.47
C PRO A 315 1.37 14.57 17.40
N PRO A 316 0.60 14.30 16.34
CA PRO A 316 1.08 13.54 15.19
C PRO A 316 2.24 14.30 14.52
N VAL A 317 3.29 13.55 14.22
CA VAL A 317 4.48 14.05 13.53
C VAL A 317 4.49 13.51 12.12
N GLN A 318 4.81 14.38 11.15
CA GLN A 318 4.95 14.00 9.74
C GLN A 318 6.37 14.27 9.23
N VAL A 319 6.92 13.30 8.50
CA VAL A 319 8.17 13.41 7.75
C VAL A 319 7.89 13.02 6.31
N THR A 320 8.12 13.93 5.36
CA THR A 320 7.87 13.71 3.94
C THR A 320 9.17 13.32 3.20
N ALA A 321 9.04 12.96 1.92
CA ALA A 321 10.18 12.67 1.05
C ALA A 321 11.10 11.53 1.53
N VAL A 322 10.53 10.50 2.15
CA VAL A 322 11.25 9.33 2.67
C VAL A 322 11.48 8.32 1.56
N SER A 323 12.74 8.02 1.26
CA SER A 323 13.13 6.99 0.29
C SER A 323 13.23 5.60 0.92
N ARG A 324 13.72 5.55 2.17
CA ARG A 324 13.90 4.33 2.94
C ARG A 324 13.68 4.58 4.43
N LEU A 325 13.04 3.63 5.07
CA LEU A 325 12.82 3.55 6.51
C LEU A 325 13.31 2.20 7.02
N LEU A 326 14.00 2.17 8.15
CA LEU A 326 14.20 0.97 8.97
C LEU A 326 13.52 1.20 10.31
N CYS A 327 12.69 0.25 10.75
CA CYS A 327 12.06 0.29 12.06
C CYS A 327 12.27 -1.06 12.76
N SER A 328 12.72 -1.01 14.02
CA SER A 328 12.95 -2.21 14.84
C SER A 328 12.15 -2.12 16.14
N GLY A 329 11.73 -3.27 16.66
CA GLY A 329 11.12 -3.39 17.97
C GLY A 329 11.99 -2.82 19.09
N ALA A 330 11.34 -2.48 20.21
CA ALA A 330 11.96 -1.81 21.34
C ALA A 330 13.07 -2.61 22.04
N SER A 331 12.99 -3.94 21.95
CA SER A 331 13.97 -4.86 22.51
C SER A 331 14.06 -6.10 21.62
N LYS A 332 15.06 -6.96 21.85
CA LYS A 332 15.22 -8.24 21.13
C LYS A 332 14.03 -9.19 21.27
N HIS A 333 13.17 -8.97 22.27
CA HIS A 333 11.99 -9.78 22.57
C HIS A 333 10.67 -9.09 22.19
N THR A 334 10.73 -7.89 21.62
CA THR A 334 9.52 -7.14 21.23
C THR A 334 9.21 -7.40 19.76
N ASP A 335 8.16 -8.17 19.53
CA ASP A 335 7.61 -8.42 18.21
C ASP A 335 6.60 -7.33 17.83
N LEU A 336 6.64 -6.89 16.58
CA LEU A 336 5.72 -5.93 15.99
C LEU A 336 4.62 -6.67 15.22
N THR A 337 3.45 -6.05 15.14
CA THR A 337 2.42 -6.35 14.15
C THR A 337 2.47 -5.27 13.09
N VAL A 338 2.71 -5.66 11.84
CA VAL A 338 2.83 -4.77 10.68
C VAL A 338 1.71 -5.07 9.70
N SER A 339 0.92 -4.06 9.32
CA SER A 339 -0.04 -4.16 8.22
C SER A 339 0.57 -3.57 6.95
N VAL A 340 0.41 -4.26 5.82
CA VAL A 340 0.85 -3.81 4.49
C VAL A 340 -0.33 -3.94 3.53
N ASP A 341 -0.85 -2.83 3.01
CA ASP A 341 -2.05 -2.77 2.15
C ASP A 341 -3.17 -3.72 2.61
N GLY A 342 -3.55 -3.64 3.89
CA GLY A 342 -4.62 -4.45 4.48
C GLY A 342 -4.26 -5.90 4.83
N SER A 343 -3.02 -6.35 4.59
CA SER A 343 -2.52 -7.66 5.02
C SER A 343 -1.70 -7.54 6.30
N THR A 344 -2.09 -8.27 7.35
CA THR A 344 -1.43 -8.24 8.66
C THR A 344 -0.33 -9.30 8.77
N TYR A 345 0.85 -8.88 9.21
CA TYR A 345 2.00 -9.72 9.51
C TYR A 345 2.33 -9.59 10.99
N GLN A 346 2.30 -10.71 11.71
CA GLN A 346 2.60 -10.76 13.13
C GLN A 346 4.06 -11.20 13.35
N ARG A 347 4.55 -11.01 14.58
CA ARG A 347 5.87 -11.50 15.00
C ARG A 347 7.03 -10.92 14.18
N VAL A 348 6.92 -9.64 13.80
CA VAL A 348 7.93 -8.94 13.02
C VAL A 348 8.95 -8.29 13.96
N ARG A 349 10.21 -8.74 13.95
CA ARG A 349 11.26 -8.17 14.81
C ARG A 349 11.74 -6.80 14.34
N TYR A 350 11.88 -6.65 13.02
CA TYR A 350 12.14 -5.38 12.37
C TYR A 350 11.58 -5.41 10.96
N PHE A 351 11.34 -4.23 10.40
CA PHE A 351 11.01 -4.09 9.00
C PHE A 351 11.75 -2.92 8.36
N GLN A 352 11.92 -3.01 7.05
CA GLN A 352 12.45 -1.94 6.22
C GLN A 352 11.41 -1.62 5.15
N CYS A 353 11.08 -0.34 4.99
CA CYS A 353 10.29 0.15 3.85
C CYS A 353 11.19 0.89 2.88
N SER A 354 11.03 0.63 1.59
CA SER A 354 11.64 1.40 0.52
C SER A 354 10.56 1.94 -0.41
N SER A 355 10.78 3.14 -0.94
CA SER A 355 9.87 3.77 -1.89
C SER A 355 9.82 3.06 -3.24
N GLN A 356 10.73 2.13 -3.51
CA GLN A 356 10.80 1.46 -4.80
C GLN A 356 11.03 -0.04 -4.63
N TRP A 357 10.24 -0.82 -5.36
CA TRP A 357 10.44 -2.23 -5.55
C TRP A 357 11.76 -2.50 -6.28
N GLN A 358 12.51 -3.51 -5.84
CA GLN A 358 13.89 -3.70 -6.28
C GLN A 358 14.03 -4.25 -7.70
N THR A 359 13.00 -4.90 -8.23
CA THR A 359 13.03 -5.55 -9.55
C THR A 359 12.77 -4.55 -10.70
N HIS A 360 12.70 -5.01 -11.95
CA HIS A 360 12.35 -4.16 -13.09
C HIS A 360 10.88 -3.68 -13.07
N ILE A 361 10.04 -4.28 -12.22
CA ILE A 361 8.61 -3.98 -12.11
C ILE A 361 8.43 -2.80 -11.16
N LYS A 362 8.48 -1.58 -11.71
CA LYS A 362 8.48 -0.34 -10.90
C LYS A 362 7.10 0.22 -10.60
N SER A 363 6.10 -0.07 -11.43
CA SER A 363 4.76 0.47 -11.32
C SER A 363 3.68 -0.60 -11.52
N PHE A 364 2.52 -0.33 -10.94
CA PHE A 364 1.29 -1.08 -11.11
C PHE A 364 0.37 -0.30 -12.07
N PRO A 365 0.10 -0.80 -13.29
CA PRO A 365 -0.53 -0.02 -14.35
C PRO A 365 -2.07 -0.06 -14.23
N VAL A 366 -2.63 0.91 -13.50
CA VAL A 366 -4.07 1.07 -13.30
C VAL A 366 -4.63 1.97 -14.39
N SER A 367 -5.65 1.53 -15.10
CA SER A 367 -6.38 2.36 -16.06
C SER A 367 -7.46 3.17 -15.36
N LEU A 368 -7.81 4.31 -15.93
CA LEU A 368 -9.07 5.02 -15.68
C LEU A 368 -10.18 4.49 -16.60
N ILE A 369 -11.45 4.73 -16.25
CA ILE A 369 -12.60 4.23 -17.03
C ILE A 369 -12.97 5.20 -18.16
N SER A 370 -12.89 6.51 -17.89
CA SER A 370 -13.18 7.56 -18.85
C SER A 370 -12.08 7.60 -19.90
N GLN A 371 -12.41 7.31 -21.16
CA GLN A 371 -11.50 7.50 -22.28
C GLN A 371 -11.25 9.01 -22.44
N GLY A 372 -10.10 9.48 -21.96
CA GLY A 372 -9.73 10.87 -22.13
C GLY A 372 -9.71 11.22 -23.62
N VAL A 373 -10.44 12.28 -24.00
CA VAL A 373 -10.02 13.10 -25.13
C VAL A 373 -8.60 13.54 -24.76
N GLY A 374 -7.61 13.23 -25.60
CA GLY A 374 -6.21 13.58 -25.34
C GLY A 374 -6.05 15.07 -24.98
N PRO A 375 -4.94 15.46 -24.34
CA PRO A 375 -4.73 16.86 -23.98
C PRO A 375 -4.88 17.72 -25.23
N ILE A 376 -5.89 18.59 -25.25
CA ILE A 376 -5.90 19.74 -26.14
C ILE A 376 -4.68 20.55 -25.69
N GLY A 377 -3.66 20.58 -26.53
CA GLY A 377 -2.42 21.29 -26.25
C GLY A 377 -2.73 22.71 -25.80
N LEU A 378 -2.11 23.10 -24.68
CA LEU A 378 -1.84 24.49 -24.37
C LEU A 378 -0.41 24.80 -24.82
#